data_AF-A0A6G1S4R7-F1
#
_entry.id   AF-A0A6G1S4R7-F1
#
_cell.length_a   1.000
_cell.length_b   1.000
_cell.length_c   1.000
_cell.angle_alpha   90.00
_cell.angle_beta   90.00
_cell.angle_gamma   90.00
#
_symmetry.space_group_name_H-M   'P 1'
#
loop_
_entity.id
_entity.type
_entity.pdbx_description
1 polymer ?
#
loop_
_entity_poly.entity_id
_entity_poly.type
_entity_poly.pdbx_seq_one_letter_code
_entity_poly.pdbx_strand_id
1 'polypeptide(L)'
;HRMANKLFIAVVLLVALAASAQAKSACEEHKDREAKNTGPMKLDVKCLPNGDYAPLQCFPGNKFCYCASPSGDQVTSPSRNRKFCSCDLKKYEVDKKLNKNGRPIDPPSGTWVPKCQRDGLYYGKQCESGTNICW
;
A
#
# COMPACT_ATOMS: atom_id res chain seq x y z
N HIS A 1 -3.95 19.63 -50.68
CA HIS A 1 -4.21 20.20 -49.34
C HIS A 1 -5.42 19.61 -48.60
N ARG A 2 -6.62 19.55 -49.18
CA ARG A 2 -7.86 19.12 -48.46
C ARG A 2 -7.87 17.65 -47.97
N MET A 3 -7.22 16.74 -48.70
CA MET A 3 -7.15 15.30 -48.37
C MET A 3 -6.14 14.99 -47.26
N ALA A 4 -4.99 15.67 -47.26
CA ALA A 4 -3.94 15.50 -46.24
C ALA A 4 -4.42 15.92 -44.84
N ASN A 5 -5.28 16.95 -44.76
CA ASN A 5 -5.86 17.43 -43.50
C ASN A 5 -6.87 16.42 -42.92
N LYS A 6 -7.67 15.77 -43.77
CA LYS A 6 -8.59 14.69 -43.34
C LYS A 6 -7.84 13.45 -42.86
N LEU A 7 -6.74 13.10 -43.52
CA LEU A 7 -5.90 11.97 -43.15
C LEU A 7 -5.18 12.22 -41.81
N PHE A 8 -4.67 13.45 -41.59
CA PHE A 8 -4.07 13.85 -40.32
C PHE A 8 -5.08 13.80 -39.16
N ILE A 9 -6.29 14.32 -39.36
CA ILE A 9 -7.35 14.29 -38.34
C ILE A 9 -7.76 12.84 -38.01
N ALA A 10 -7.87 11.96 -39.01
CA ALA A 10 -8.19 10.55 -38.80
C ALA A 10 -7.08 9.81 -38.02
N VAL A 11 -5.80 10.10 -38.29
CA VAL A 11 -4.67 9.53 -37.57
C VAL A 11 -4.63 10.01 -36.11
N VAL A 12 -4.88 11.29 -35.85
CA VAL A 12 -4.94 11.83 -34.47
C VAL A 12 -6.09 11.21 -33.68
N LEU A 13 -7.26 11.00 -34.30
CA LEU A 13 -8.39 10.30 -33.67
C LEU A 13 -8.09 8.81 -33.39
N LEU A 14 -7.40 8.12 -34.32
CA LEU A 14 -6.97 6.73 -34.11
C LEU A 14 -5.92 6.59 -33.00
N VAL A 15 -4.98 7.54 -32.90
CA VAL A 15 -3.98 7.57 -31.82
C VAL A 15 -4.64 7.91 -30.47
N ALA A 16 -5.63 8.80 -30.44
CA ALA A 16 -6.40 9.10 -29.23
C ALA A 16 -7.26 7.89 -28.76
N LEU A 17 -7.80 7.10 -29.69
CA LEU A 17 -8.53 5.87 -29.39
C LEU A 17 -7.60 4.74 -28.87
N ALA A 18 -6.33 4.72 -29.28
CA ALA A 18 -5.35 3.76 -28.79
C ALA A 18 -4.81 4.06 -27.37
N ALA A 19 -5.14 5.21 -26.79
CA ALA A 19 -4.53 5.71 -25.56
C ALA A 19 -5.26 5.33 -24.24
N SER A 20 -6.24 4.42 -24.22
CA SER A 20 -7.09 4.28 -23.00
C SER A 20 -7.51 2.87 -22.57
N ALA A 21 -6.75 1.83 -22.92
CA ALA A 21 -6.83 0.55 -22.19
C ALA A 21 -5.64 0.43 -21.24
N GLN A 22 -5.60 1.26 -20.18
CA GLN A 22 -4.63 1.07 -19.11
C GLN A 22 -4.98 -0.24 -18.40
N ALA A 23 -4.05 -1.20 -18.41
CA ALA A 23 -4.23 -2.46 -17.71
C ALA A 23 -4.52 -2.17 -16.23
N LYS A 24 -5.49 -2.89 -15.66
CA LYS A 24 -5.87 -2.72 -14.25
C LYS A 24 -4.67 -2.98 -13.37
N SER A 25 -4.55 -2.22 -12.29
CA SER A 25 -3.54 -2.50 -11.27
C SER A 25 -3.90 -3.76 -10.47
N ALA A 26 -2.92 -4.36 -9.81
CA ALA A 26 -3.16 -5.46 -8.89
C ALA A 26 -4.16 -5.10 -7.77
N CYS A 27 -4.20 -3.84 -7.33
CA CYS A 27 -5.19 -3.36 -6.36
C CYS A 27 -6.59 -3.30 -6.96
N GLU A 28 -6.73 -2.79 -8.19
CA GLU A 28 -8.02 -2.69 -8.88
C GLU A 28 -8.61 -4.07 -9.18
N GLU A 29 -7.78 -5.03 -9.60
CA GLU A 29 -8.21 -6.42 -9.78
C GLU A 29 -8.67 -7.07 -8.47
N HIS A 30 -7.97 -6.81 -7.37
CA HIS A 30 -8.39 -7.28 -6.05
C HIS A 30 -9.71 -6.63 -5.61
N LYS A 31 -9.87 -5.33 -5.84
CA LYS A 31 -11.12 -4.62 -5.57
C LYS A 31 -12.30 -5.21 -6.33
N ASP A 32 -12.12 -5.55 -7.60
CA ASP A 32 -13.16 -6.21 -8.41
C ASP A 32 -13.51 -7.61 -7.93
N ARG A 33 -12.52 -8.36 -7.41
CA ARG A 33 -12.75 -9.67 -6.81
C ARG A 33 -13.57 -9.56 -5.53
N GLU A 34 -13.23 -8.63 -4.64
CA GLU A 34 -13.97 -8.40 -3.38
C GLU A 34 -15.34 -7.75 -3.61
N ALA A 35 -15.55 -7.03 -4.70
CA ALA A 35 -16.86 -6.51 -5.07
C ALA A 35 -17.90 -7.65 -5.19
N LYS A 36 -17.48 -8.81 -5.69
CA LYS A 36 -18.32 -10.02 -5.84
C LYS A 36 -18.46 -10.83 -4.55
N ASN A 37 -17.65 -10.56 -3.53
CA ASN A 37 -17.72 -11.22 -2.24
C ASN A 37 -18.90 -10.69 -1.42
N THR A 38 -19.79 -11.60 -1.01
CA THR A 38 -20.97 -11.31 -0.15
C THR A 38 -20.82 -11.87 1.27
N GLY A 39 -19.66 -12.45 1.58
CA GLY A 39 -19.39 -13.04 2.89
C GLY A 39 -19.24 -12.00 4.01
N PRO A 40 -19.37 -12.43 5.28
CA PRO A 40 -19.25 -11.54 6.45
C PRO A 40 -17.84 -10.96 6.65
N MET A 41 -16.84 -11.50 5.94
CA MET A 41 -15.45 -11.04 5.93
C MET A 41 -15.07 -10.32 4.64
N LYS A 42 -16.04 -9.76 3.90
CA LYS A 42 -15.76 -8.92 2.71
C LYS A 42 -14.81 -7.78 3.06
N LEU A 43 -13.76 -7.62 2.28
CA LEU A 43 -12.82 -6.51 2.40
C LEU A 43 -13.27 -5.33 1.52
N ASP A 44 -13.26 -4.11 2.06
CA ASP A 44 -13.40 -2.89 1.24
C ASP A 44 -12.01 -2.45 0.76
N VAL A 45 -11.59 -3.00 -0.38
CA VAL A 45 -10.27 -2.74 -0.95
C VAL A 45 -10.17 -1.28 -1.40
N LYS A 46 -9.20 -0.56 -0.82
CA LYS A 46 -8.89 0.82 -1.17
C LYS A 46 -7.61 0.90 -2.00
N CYS A 47 -7.68 1.59 -3.12
CA CYS A 47 -6.53 1.83 -4.00
C CYS A 47 -6.24 3.33 -4.06
N LEU A 48 -4.96 3.67 -4.23
CA LEU A 48 -4.50 5.00 -4.55
C LEU A 48 -4.61 5.27 -6.07
N PRO A 49 -4.61 6.53 -6.52
CA PRO A 49 -4.74 6.86 -7.95
C PRO A 49 -3.64 6.29 -8.85
N ASN A 50 -2.46 6.00 -8.29
CA ASN A 50 -1.35 5.39 -9.01
C ASN A 50 -1.48 3.86 -9.15
N GLY A 51 -2.56 3.26 -8.63
CA GLY A 51 -2.82 1.84 -8.68
C GLY A 51 -2.30 1.04 -7.48
N ASP A 52 -1.56 1.67 -6.56
CA ASP A 52 -1.09 1.02 -5.34
C ASP A 52 -2.23 0.77 -4.36
N TYR A 53 -2.00 -0.12 -3.39
CA TYR A 53 -2.89 -0.28 -2.26
C TYR A 53 -2.80 0.95 -1.34
N ALA A 54 -3.96 1.47 -0.92
CA ALA A 54 -3.98 2.45 0.15
C ALA A 54 -3.46 1.81 1.46
N PRO A 55 -2.72 2.55 2.30
CA PRO A 55 -2.11 2.00 3.50
C PRO A 55 -3.07 1.27 4.44
N LEU A 56 -4.30 1.77 4.60
CA LEU A 56 -5.28 1.21 5.53
C LEU A 56 -6.38 0.47 4.76
N GLN A 57 -6.53 -0.83 5.04
CA GLN A 57 -7.55 -1.70 4.46
C GLN A 57 -8.49 -2.18 5.57
N CYS A 58 -9.81 -2.15 5.35
CA CYS A 58 -10.79 -2.38 6.41
C CYS A 58 -11.92 -3.33 5.99
N PHE A 59 -12.36 -4.14 6.95
CA PHE A 59 -13.52 -5.01 6.84
C PHE A 59 -14.75 -4.29 7.41
N PRO A 60 -15.65 -3.74 6.56
CA PRO A 60 -16.77 -2.92 7.04
C PRO A 60 -17.71 -3.68 8.00
N GLY A 61 -17.88 -4.99 7.83
CA GLY A 61 -18.80 -5.79 8.64
C GLY A 61 -18.42 -5.92 10.12
N ASN A 62 -17.13 -5.85 10.46
CA ASN A 62 -16.64 -6.09 11.82
C ASN A 62 -15.64 -5.04 12.35
N LYS A 63 -15.40 -3.98 11.55
CA LYS A 63 -14.54 -2.83 11.85
C LYS A 63 -13.07 -3.16 12.09
N PHE A 64 -12.61 -4.36 11.71
CA PHE A 64 -11.19 -4.67 11.72
C PHE A 64 -10.50 -3.99 10.54
N CYS A 65 -9.31 -3.43 10.78
CA CYS A 65 -8.45 -2.89 9.73
C CYS A 65 -7.02 -3.41 9.86
N TYR A 66 -6.30 -3.46 8.74
CA TYR A 66 -4.89 -3.81 8.68
C TYR A 66 -4.12 -2.83 7.80
N CYS A 67 -2.80 -2.79 7.96
CA CYS A 67 -1.93 -2.03 7.07
C CYS A 67 -1.48 -2.85 5.88
N ALA A 68 -1.58 -2.29 4.67
CA ALA A 68 -1.10 -2.89 3.43
C ALA A 68 0.12 -2.13 2.90
N SER A 69 1.14 -2.84 2.43
CA SER A 69 2.23 -2.24 1.66
C SER A 69 1.68 -1.71 0.32
N PRO A 70 2.41 -0.83 -0.40
CA PRO A 70 1.97 -0.36 -1.72
C PRO A 70 1.70 -1.50 -2.71
N SER A 71 2.46 -2.61 -2.61
CA SER A 71 2.28 -3.83 -3.41
C SER A 71 1.13 -4.74 -2.94
N GLY A 72 0.52 -4.46 -1.79
CA GLY A 72 -0.62 -5.21 -1.25
C GLY A 72 -0.28 -6.26 -0.20
N ASP A 73 0.97 -6.33 0.26
CA ASP A 73 1.35 -7.22 1.35
C ASP A 73 0.65 -6.80 2.64
N GLN A 74 0.07 -7.75 3.36
CA GLN A 74 -0.50 -7.48 4.67
C GLN A 74 0.63 -7.28 5.70
N VAL A 75 0.83 -6.03 6.12
CA VAL A 75 1.90 -5.61 7.04
C VAL A 75 1.53 -5.87 8.50
N THR A 76 0.26 -5.76 8.87
CA THR A 76 -0.19 -5.99 10.25
C THR A 76 -1.32 -7.00 10.31
N SER A 77 -1.47 -7.69 11.44
CA SER A 77 -2.72 -8.40 11.72
C SER A 77 -3.89 -7.42 11.82
N PRO A 78 -5.13 -7.84 11.48
CA PRO A 78 -6.29 -6.97 11.58
C PRO A 78 -6.60 -6.60 13.03
N SER A 79 -6.93 -5.34 13.29
CA SER A 79 -7.29 -4.82 14.62
C SER A 79 -8.39 -3.76 14.52
N ARG A 80 -9.31 -3.72 15.49
CA ARG A 80 -10.32 -2.63 15.58
C ARG A 80 -9.73 -1.30 16.06
N ASN A 81 -8.53 -1.33 16.64
CA ASN A 81 -7.83 -0.12 17.08
C ASN A 81 -7.03 0.53 15.96
N ARG A 82 -6.89 -0.14 14.81
CA ARG A 82 -6.05 0.30 13.70
C ARG A 82 -6.70 1.46 12.95
N LYS A 83 -6.04 2.62 12.95
CA LYS A 83 -6.52 3.85 12.31
C LYS A 83 -5.47 4.47 11.38
N PHE A 84 -4.20 4.20 11.65
CA PHE A 84 -3.05 4.74 10.93
C PHE A 84 -2.09 3.60 10.57
N CYS A 85 -1.21 3.88 9.61
CA CYS A 85 -0.23 2.90 9.12
C CYS A 85 1.16 3.49 8.88
N SER A 86 1.38 4.77 9.16
CA SER A 86 2.65 5.44 8.89
C SER A 86 3.82 4.80 9.65
N CYS A 87 3.63 4.49 10.94
CA CYS A 87 4.68 3.82 11.72
C CYS A 87 4.91 2.38 11.26
N ASP A 88 3.86 1.58 11.12
CA ASP A 88 3.98 0.16 10.78
C ASP A 88 4.54 -0.05 9.39
N LEU A 89 4.17 0.78 8.41
CA LEU A 89 4.79 0.75 7.08
C LEU A 89 6.27 1.09 7.15
N LYS A 90 6.66 2.10 7.94
CA LYS A 90 8.07 2.42 8.10
C LYS A 90 8.84 1.30 8.78
N LYS A 91 8.27 0.70 9.83
CA LYS A 91 8.81 -0.46 10.51
C LYS A 91 8.98 -1.63 9.54
N TYR A 92 7.96 -1.92 8.74
CA TYR A 92 7.99 -2.99 7.73
C TYR A 92 9.10 -2.81 6.69
N GLU A 93 9.32 -1.59 6.19
CA GLU A 93 10.43 -1.29 5.29
C GLU A 93 11.80 -1.59 5.93
N VAL A 94 11.96 -1.22 7.20
CA VAL A 94 13.21 -1.47 7.93
C VAL A 94 13.37 -2.96 8.20
N ASP A 95 12.32 -3.63 8.68
CA ASP A 95 12.32 -5.07 8.97
C ASP A 95 12.62 -5.90 7.71
N LYS A 96 12.15 -5.49 6.51
CA LYS A 96 12.53 -6.12 5.24
C LYS A 96 14.02 -6.02 4.95
N LYS A 97 14.66 -4.90 5.27
CA LYS A 97 16.12 -4.72 5.11
C LYS A 97 16.90 -5.50 6.17
N LEU A 98 16.31 -5.71 7.33
CA LEU A 98 16.81 -6.55 8.42
C LEU A 98 16.44 -8.03 8.23
N ASN A 99 15.98 -8.43 7.05
CA ASN A 99 15.79 -9.83 6.69
C ASN A 99 16.78 -10.19 5.58
N LYS A 100 17.76 -11.04 5.92
CA LYS A 100 18.75 -11.56 4.97
C LYS A 100 18.49 -13.04 4.73
N ASN A 101 18.25 -13.41 3.47
CA ASN A 101 18.00 -14.79 3.05
C ASN A 101 16.87 -15.47 3.87
N GLY A 102 15.80 -14.73 4.18
CA GLY A 102 14.66 -15.23 4.95
C GLY A 102 14.88 -15.25 6.47
N ARG A 103 16.04 -14.82 6.97
CA ARG A 103 16.36 -14.79 8.40
C ARG A 103 16.39 -13.35 8.92
N PRO A 104 15.60 -13.02 9.94
CA PRO A 104 15.75 -11.76 10.67
C PRO A 104 17.15 -11.67 11.26
N ILE A 105 17.78 -10.50 11.14
CA ILE A 105 19.01 -10.16 11.83
C ILE A 105 18.72 -9.09 12.88
N ASP A 106 19.51 -9.09 13.96
CA ASP A 106 19.43 -8.02 14.94
C ASP A 106 19.77 -6.67 14.28
N PRO A 107 19.01 -5.60 14.58
CA PRO A 107 19.29 -4.29 14.02
C PRO A 107 20.69 -3.83 14.45
N PRO A 108 21.60 -3.51 13.50
CA PRO A 108 22.92 -2.97 13.81
C PRO A 108 22.83 -1.73 14.72
N SER A 109 23.87 -1.47 15.51
CA SER A 109 23.94 -0.27 16.35
C SER A 109 23.72 1.00 15.51
N GLY A 110 22.88 1.91 16.00
CA GLY A 110 22.45 3.12 15.29
C GLY A 110 21.23 2.92 14.39
N THR A 111 20.74 1.69 14.20
CA THR A 111 19.55 1.45 13.37
C THR A 111 18.28 1.92 14.08
N TRP A 112 17.51 2.78 13.42
CA TRP A 112 16.17 3.13 13.89
C TRP A 112 15.11 2.18 13.34
N VAL A 113 14.59 1.33 14.22
CA VAL A 113 13.36 0.55 13.98
C VAL A 113 12.21 1.24 14.73
N PRO A 114 11.24 1.85 14.04
CA PRO A 114 10.15 2.58 14.69
C PRO A 114 9.39 1.74 15.72
N LYS A 115 9.12 2.36 16.88
CA LYS A 115 8.19 1.83 17.88
C LYS A 115 6.79 2.38 17.59
N CYS A 116 5.86 1.48 17.33
CA CYS A 116 4.50 1.82 16.89
C CYS A 116 3.46 1.56 17.99
N GLN A 117 2.53 2.49 18.12
CA GLN A 117 1.34 2.34 18.94
C GLN A 117 0.35 1.36 18.28
N ARG A 118 -0.62 0.88 19.06
CA ARG A 118 -1.65 -0.07 18.58
C ARG A 118 -2.53 0.49 17.45
N ASP A 119 -2.65 1.80 17.35
CA ASP A 119 -3.42 2.46 16.31
C ASP A 119 -2.62 2.73 15.02
N GLY A 120 -1.29 2.61 15.09
CA GLY A 120 -0.33 2.80 14.00
C GLY A 120 0.39 4.12 13.92
N LEU A 121 0.22 4.96 14.93
CA LEU A 121 1.09 6.11 15.12
C LEU A 121 2.40 5.70 15.78
N TYR A 122 3.37 6.61 15.74
CA TYR A 122 4.62 6.47 16.47
C TYR A 122 4.37 6.64 17.97
N TYR A 123 5.08 5.90 18.81
CA TYR A 123 5.24 6.33 20.20
C TYR A 123 6.00 7.66 20.23
N GLY A 124 5.65 8.51 21.20
CA GLY A 124 6.29 9.82 21.37
C GLY A 124 7.79 9.75 21.62
N LYS A 125 8.28 8.62 22.16
CA LYS A 125 9.71 8.31 22.29
C LYS A 125 10.12 7.26 21.26
N GLN A 126 11.14 7.58 20.46
CA GLN A 126 11.83 6.70 19.54
C GLN A 126 13.30 6.59 19.95
N CYS A 127 13.95 5.48 19.62
CA CYS A 127 15.36 5.27 19.93
C CYS A 127 16.04 4.48 18.81
N GLU A 128 17.34 4.68 18.68
CA GLU A 128 18.21 3.82 17.87
C GLU A 128 18.55 2.53 18.60
N SER A 129 18.75 1.45 17.85
CA SER A 129 19.21 0.16 18.40
C SER A 129 20.64 0.26 18.90
N GLY A 130 20.94 -0.30 20.07
CA GLY A 130 22.31 -0.44 20.56
C GLY A 130 23.05 0.88 20.84
N THR A 131 22.35 2.01 20.90
CA THR A 131 22.90 3.32 21.33
C THR A 131 22.02 3.90 22.44
N ASN A 132 22.45 5.03 23.02
CA ASN A 132 21.66 5.80 23.98
C ASN A 132 20.90 6.97 23.33
N ILE A 133 20.77 6.97 22.00
CA ILE A 133 20.13 8.07 21.25
C ILE A 133 18.62 7.81 21.16
N CYS A 134 17.84 8.77 21.66
CA CYS A 134 16.37 8.78 21.59
C CYS A 134 15.84 10.19 21.34
N TRP A 135 14.68 10.29 20.71
CA TRP A 135 13.93 11.53 20.48
C TRP A 135 12.43 11.34 20.71
#